data_AF-A0A924TZ00-F1
#
_entry.id   AF-A0A924TZ00-F1
#
_cell.length_a   1.000
_cell.length_b   1.000
_cell.length_c   1.000
_cell.angle_alpha   90.00
_cell.angle_beta   90.00
_cell.angle_gamma   90.00
#
_symmetry.space_group_name_H-M   'P 1'
#
loop_
_entity.id
_entity.type
_entity.pdbx_description
1 polymer ?
#
loop_
_entity_poly.entity_id
_entity_poly.type
_entity_poly.pdbx_seq_one_letter_code
_entity_poly.pdbx_strand_id
1 'polypeptide(L)'
;ASNSVASLQLSTGPEDPRWFIFSLPLIISVTSDGPGADLLEIGELQPGNRRTLLGELRLPIQTEITRALPFERIRIGEGTTCGFFCHQNEARDSRIQFAEAFVSKAIRAAPDSEVTLDFLRGVVSRCTSPTASLHCELLHTVLVAGRAQREDFPAGMPIGF
;
A
#
# COMPACT_ATOMS: atom_id res chain seq x y z
N ALA A 1 -7.52 6.89 1.08
CA ALA A 1 -6.42 6.46 1.98
C ALA A 1 -7.02 5.73 3.18
N SER A 2 -6.24 5.10 4.05
CA SER A 2 -6.76 4.38 5.23
C SER A 2 -5.95 4.70 6.49
N ASN A 3 -6.62 4.88 7.62
CA ASN A 3 -6.01 5.03 8.95
C ASN A 3 -5.97 3.71 9.74
N SER A 4 -6.18 2.57 9.08
CA SER A 4 -6.20 1.28 9.74
C SER A 4 -4.86 0.95 10.39
N VAL A 5 -4.93 0.42 11.61
CA VAL A 5 -3.80 -0.15 12.36
C VAL A 5 -3.69 -1.66 12.19
N ALA A 6 -4.54 -2.29 11.37
CA ALA A 6 -4.46 -3.71 11.04
C ALA A 6 -3.66 -3.90 9.74
N SER A 7 -2.37 -3.55 9.78
CA SER A 7 -1.46 -3.53 8.63
C SER A 7 -0.01 -3.67 9.09
N LEU A 8 0.88 -4.15 8.22
CA LEU A 8 2.33 -4.08 8.47
C LEU A 8 2.90 -2.68 8.20
N GLN A 9 2.26 -1.93 7.31
CA GLN A 9 2.41 -0.48 7.18
C GLN A 9 1.29 0.22 7.97
N LEU A 10 1.55 0.47 9.24
CA LEU A 10 0.59 1.13 10.13
C LEU A 10 0.47 2.61 9.77
N SER A 11 -0.75 3.12 9.75
CA SER A 11 -0.95 4.57 9.80
C SER A 11 -0.68 5.09 11.21
N THR A 12 0.01 6.22 11.31
CA THR A 12 0.23 6.92 12.60
C THR A 12 -0.97 7.79 12.99
N GLY A 13 -1.93 7.97 12.09
CA GLY A 13 -3.18 8.69 12.33
C GLY A 13 -3.86 9.14 11.02
N PRO A 14 -5.07 9.72 11.09
CA PRO A 14 -5.78 10.16 9.89
C PRO A 14 -5.08 11.30 9.13
N GLU A 15 -4.18 12.05 9.79
CA GLU A 15 -3.36 13.08 9.14
C GLU A 15 -2.22 12.47 8.31
N ASP A 16 -1.69 11.31 8.73
CA ASP A 16 -0.68 10.50 8.05
C ASP A 16 -1.25 9.10 7.73
N PRO A 17 -2.20 9.00 6.78
CA PRO A 17 -2.81 7.72 6.45
C PRO A 17 -1.89 6.87 5.59
N ARG A 18 -2.19 5.57 5.51
CA ARG A 18 -1.68 4.73 4.43
C ARG A 18 -2.35 5.12 3.12
N TRP A 19 -1.54 5.49 2.14
CA TRP A 19 -1.98 5.87 0.81
C TRP A 19 -2.10 4.64 -0.07
N PHE A 20 -3.10 4.64 -0.96
CA PHE A 20 -3.23 3.65 -2.02
C PHE A 20 -3.10 4.37 -3.36
N ILE A 21 -2.19 3.91 -4.19
CA ILE A 21 -1.96 4.40 -5.54
C ILE A 21 -2.45 3.31 -6.50
N PHE A 22 -3.42 3.67 -7.33
CA PHE A 22 -4.06 2.74 -8.25
C PHE A 22 -3.44 2.89 -9.65
N SER A 23 -2.78 1.84 -10.12
CA SER A 23 -2.24 1.72 -11.48
C SER A 23 -2.55 0.31 -11.98
N LEU A 24 -3.84 0.03 -12.20
CA LEU A 24 -4.34 -1.32 -12.42
C LEU A 24 -3.56 -2.09 -13.51
N PRO A 25 -3.26 -3.38 -13.28
CA PRO A 25 -3.72 -4.22 -12.16
C PRO A 25 -2.96 -4.02 -10.84
N LEU A 26 -1.99 -3.11 -10.78
CA LEU A 26 -1.22 -2.82 -9.57
C LEU A 26 -1.97 -1.86 -8.64
N ILE A 27 -2.02 -2.23 -7.36
CA ILE A 27 -2.37 -1.36 -6.25
C ILE A 27 -1.14 -1.28 -5.36
N ILE A 28 -0.65 -0.07 -5.15
CA ILE A 28 0.55 0.19 -4.34
C ILE A 28 0.10 0.85 -3.05
N SER A 29 0.64 0.41 -1.91
CA SER A 29 0.49 1.11 -0.63
C SER A 29 1.80 1.63 -0.07
N VAL A 30 1.71 2.83 0.50
CA VAL A 30 2.82 3.55 1.14
C VAL A 30 2.31 4.32 2.34
N THR A 31 3.17 4.49 3.35
CA THR A 31 2.95 5.42 4.47
C THR A 31 4.07 6.46 4.47
N SER A 32 3.77 7.69 4.90
CA SER A 32 4.74 8.79 5.01
C SER A 32 5.59 8.72 6.27
N ASP A 33 5.10 8.04 7.30
CA ASP A 33 5.74 7.93 8.61
C ASP A 33 5.39 6.61 9.29
N GLY A 34 6.13 6.28 10.34
CA GLY A 34 5.95 5.08 11.14
C GLY A 34 6.62 3.82 10.58
N PRO A 35 6.33 2.65 11.18
CA PRO A 35 6.85 1.38 10.71
C PRO A 35 6.48 1.12 9.25
N GLY A 36 7.49 0.87 8.41
CA GLY A 36 7.30 0.60 6.99
C GLY A 36 7.17 1.84 6.09
N ALA A 37 7.48 3.04 6.60
CA ALA A 37 7.56 4.27 5.79
C ALA A 37 8.65 4.22 4.72
N ASP A 38 9.65 3.36 4.90
CA ASP A 38 10.66 3.08 3.90
C ASP A 38 10.25 1.95 2.93
N LEU A 39 8.98 1.55 2.92
CA LEU A 39 8.50 0.42 2.14
C LEU A 39 7.43 0.84 1.13
N LEU A 40 7.42 0.14 0.01
CA LEU A 40 6.39 0.18 -1.00
C LEU A 40 5.79 -1.23 -1.08
N GLU A 41 4.59 -1.39 -0.55
CA GLU A 41 3.82 -2.62 -0.63
C GLU A 41 3.10 -2.68 -1.98
N ILE A 42 3.17 -3.83 -2.65
CA ILE A 42 2.61 -4.04 -3.99
C ILE A 42 1.60 -5.17 -3.92
N GLY A 43 0.41 -4.90 -4.45
CA GLY A 43 -0.60 -5.89 -4.76
C GLY A 43 -0.95 -5.89 -6.23
N GLU A 44 -0.54 -6.91 -6.98
CA GLU A 44 -0.97 -7.10 -8.36
C GLU A 44 -2.21 -7.99 -8.43
N LEU A 45 -3.33 -7.42 -8.86
CA LEU A 45 -4.58 -8.15 -9.02
C LEU A 45 -4.46 -9.19 -10.14
N GLN A 46 -4.75 -10.43 -9.77
CA GLN A 46 -4.84 -11.53 -10.72
C GLN A 46 -6.18 -11.48 -11.48
N PRO A 47 -6.28 -12.10 -12.67
CA PRO A 47 -7.53 -12.15 -13.43
C PRO A 47 -8.74 -12.54 -12.57
N GLY A 48 -9.79 -11.72 -12.62
CA GLY A 48 -11.00 -11.88 -11.81
C GLY A 48 -10.96 -11.20 -10.44
N ASN A 49 -9.88 -10.50 -10.07
CA ASN A 49 -9.76 -9.66 -8.86
C ASN A 49 -9.99 -10.38 -7.52
N ARG A 50 -9.87 -11.72 -7.50
CA ARG A 50 -10.06 -12.54 -6.28
C ARG A 50 -8.75 -12.81 -5.55
N ARG A 51 -7.63 -12.64 -6.23
CA ARG A 51 -6.29 -12.94 -5.75
C ARG A 51 -5.36 -11.76 -6.03
N THR A 52 -4.43 -11.55 -5.13
CA THR A 52 -3.39 -10.52 -5.27
C THR A 52 -2.04 -11.19 -5.15
N LEU A 53 -1.18 -10.96 -6.12
CA LEU A 53 0.25 -11.29 -6.03
C LEU A 53 0.93 -10.23 -5.18
N LEU A 54 1.65 -10.68 -4.16
CA LEU A 54 2.24 -9.83 -3.14
C LEU A 54 3.69 -9.50 -3.49
N GLY A 55 4.11 -8.27 -3.23
CA GLY A 55 5.50 -7.84 -3.33
C GLY A 55 5.78 -6.65 -2.42
N GLU A 56 7.04 -6.40 -2.11
CA GLU A 56 7.47 -5.23 -1.36
C GLU A 56 8.85 -4.75 -1.83
N LEU A 57 9.01 -3.44 -1.98
CA LEU A 57 10.30 -2.80 -2.25
C LEU A 57 10.68 -1.88 -1.09
N ARG A 58 11.99 -1.82 -0.77
CA ARG A 58 12.53 -0.86 0.19
C ARG A 58 13.04 0.39 -0.53
N LEU A 59 12.75 1.54 0.05
CA LEU A 59 13.21 2.87 -0.36
C LEU A 59 14.31 3.39 0.59
N PRO A 60 15.22 4.24 0.11
CA PRO A 60 15.50 4.47 -1.31
C PRO A 60 16.06 3.17 -1.95
N ILE A 61 15.74 2.95 -3.22
CA ILE A 61 16.29 1.82 -3.96
C ILE A 61 17.76 2.11 -4.26
N GLN A 62 18.67 1.37 -3.64
CA GLN A 62 20.11 1.53 -3.80
C GLN A 62 20.75 0.47 -4.71
N THR A 63 19.96 -0.52 -5.13
CA THR A 63 20.39 -1.65 -5.95
C THR A 63 19.63 -1.68 -7.27
N GLU A 64 20.14 -2.45 -8.23
CA GLU A 64 19.38 -2.76 -9.44
C GLU A 64 18.05 -3.45 -9.07
N ILE A 65 16.95 -3.02 -9.72
CA ILE A 65 15.64 -3.65 -9.53
C ILE A 65 15.58 -4.88 -10.43
N THR A 66 15.74 -6.06 -9.83
CA THR A 66 15.49 -7.33 -10.52
C THR A 66 14.01 -7.69 -10.44
N ARG A 67 13.56 -8.61 -11.30
CA ARG A 67 12.19 -9.13 -11.24
C ARG A 67 11.88 -9.88 -9.94
N ALA A 68 12.89 -10.48 -9.31
CA ALA A 68 12.74 -11.26 -8.08
C ALA A 68 12.66 -10.38 -6.83
N LEU A 69 13.25 -9.18 -6.88
CA LEU A 69 13.45 -8.29 -5.73
C LEU A 69 12.17 -8.04 -4.90
N PRO A 70 10.98 -7.78 -5.49
CA PRO A 70 9.77 -7.59 -4.70
C PRO A 70 9.34 -8.80 -3.87
N PHE A 71 9.67 -10.01 -4.32
CA PHE A 71 9.22 -11.27 -3.69
C PHE A 71 10.18 -11.74 -2.60
N GLU A 72 11.48 -11.51 -2.79
CA GLU A 72 12.52 -11.92 -1.84
C GLU A 72 12.33 -11.26 -0.47
N ARG A 73 11.91 -9.99 -0.47
CA ARG A 73 11.81 -9.18 0.74
C ARG A 73 10.69 -9.60 1.68
N ILE A 74 9.54 -9.96 1.13
CA ILE A 74 8.37 -10.36 1.92
C ILE A 74 8.47 -11.79 2.43
N ARG A 75 9.44 -12.58 1.96
CA ARG A 75 9.52 -14.00 2.27
C ARG A 75 9.88 -14.25 3.73
N ILE A 76 9.12 -15.10 4.40
CA ILE A 76 9.43 -15.64 5.73
C ILE A 76 9.14 -17.14 5.77
N GLY A 77 10.20 -17.96 5.78
CA GLY A 77 10.06 -19.42 5.68
C GLY A 77 9.32 -19.84 4.41
N GLU A 78 8.15 -20.44 4.60
CA GLU A 78 7.26 -20.99 3.55
C GLU A 78 6.10 -20.02 3.16
N GLY A 79 6.09 -18.80 3.68
CA GLY A 79 5.06 -17.80 3.39
C GLY A 79 5.63 -16.38 3.31
N THR A 80 4.78 -15.39 3.54
CA THR A 80 5.15 -13.98 3.56
C THR A 80 4.91 -13.32 4.91
N THR A 81 5.62 -12.22 5.17
CA THR A 81 5.38 -11.33 6.32
C THR A 81 3.91 -10.92 6.38
N CYS A 82 3.27 -10.71 5.22
CA CYS A 82 1.88 -10.27 5.08
C CYS A 82 0.84 -11.40 5.26
N GLY A 83 1.24 -12.67 5.12
CA GLY A 83 0.33 -13.82 5.06
C GLY A 83 -0.29 -14.26 6.40
N PHE A 84 0.30 -13.87 7.53
CA PHE A 84 -0.13 -14.35 8.85
C PHE A 84 -1.19 -13.47 9.53
N PHE A 85 -1.10 -12.15 9.38
CA PHE A 85 -1.98 -11.20 10.09
C PHE A 85 -2.79 -10.30 9.16
N CYS A 86 -2.32 -10.05 7.94
CA CYS A 86 -2.96 -9.07 7.05
C CYS A 86 -3.75 -9.72 5.92
N HIS A 87 -3.29 -10.86 5.39
CA HIS A 87 -3.94 -11.55 4.29
C HIS A 87 -4.34 -12.99 4.66
N GLN A 88 -5.37 -13.51 3.99
CA GLN A 88 -5.81 -14.89 4.15
C GLN A 88 -5.60 -15.71 2.88
N ASN A 89 -5.57 -17.03 3.04
CA ASN A 89 -5.42 -18.01 1.97
C ASN A 89 -4.16 -17.76 1.13
N GLU A 90 -3.06 -17.39 1.76
CA GLU A 90 -1.78 -17.28 1.06
C GLU A 90 -1.37 -18.63 0.47
N ALA A 91 -0.87 -18.60 -0.76
CA ALA A 91 -0.35 -19.77 -1.44
C ALA A 91 0.75 -19.33 -2.42
N ARG A 92 1.74 -20.21 -2.60
CA ARG A 92 2.78 -20.00 -3.60
C ARG A 92 2.17 -19.99 -5.02
N ASP A 93 2.62 -19.05 -5.85
CA ASP A 93 2.26 -19.00 -7.27
C ASP A 93 3.28 -19.78 -8.11
N SER A 94 2.92 -20.99 -8.53
CA SER A 94 3.80 -21.87 -9.31
C SER A 94 4.09 -21.38 -10.73
N ARG A 95 3.37 -20.36 -11.23
CA ARG A 95 3.59 -19.79 -12.57
C ARG A 95 4.82 -18.90 -12.61
N ILE A 96 5.23 -18.35 -11.47
CA ILE A 96 6.42 -17.52 -11.32
C ILE A 96 7.58 -18.43 -10.94
N GLN A 97 8.42 -18.76 -11.92
CA GLN A 97 9.54 -19.69 -11.74
C GLN A 97 10.85 -19.02 -11.34
N PHE A 98 10.94 -17.69 -11.49
CA PHE A 98 12.17 -16.94 -11.23
C PHE A 98 12.31 -16.47 -9.76
N ALA A 99 11.27 -16.67 -8.94
CA ALA A 99 11.24 -16.28 -7.53
C ALA A 99 10.20 -17.10 -6.76
N GLU A 100 10.27 -17.05 -5.43
CA GLU A 100 9.18 -17.56 -4.57
C GLU A 100 8.12 -16.49 -4.39
N ALA A 101 7.20 -16.45 -5.35
CA ALA A 101 6.07 -15.53 -5.34
C ALA A 101 4.86 -16.13 -4.63
N PHE A 102 4.09 -15.28 -3.97
CA PHE A 102 2.91 -15.67 -3.21
C PHE A 102 1.71 -14.85 -3.63
N VAL A 103 0.58 -15.53 -3.76
CA VAL A 103 -0.74 -14.93 -3.97
C VAL A 103 -1.58 -15.14 -2.72
N SER A 104 -2.39 -14.15 -2.37
CA SER A 104 -3.36 -14.24 -1.28
C SER A 104 -4.74 -13.81 -1.76
N LYS A 105 -5.75 -13.94 -0.89
CA LYS A 105 -7.08 -13.37 -1.17
C LYS A 105 -6.95 -11.86 -1.33
N ALA A 106 -7.46 -11.33 -2.44
CA ALA A 106 -7.55 -9.89 -2.65
C ALA A 106 -8.49 -9.29 -1.60
N ILE A 107 -8.06 -8.24 -0.92
CA ILE A 107 -8.82 -7.53 0.12
C ILE A 107 -8.69 -6.02 -0.07
N ARG A 108 -9.70 -5.28 0.37
CA ARG A 108 -9.68 -3.81 0.41
C ARG A 108 -9.69 -3.31 1.85
N ALA A 109 -9.25 -2.08 2.07
CA ALA A 109 -9.39 -1.43 3.36
C ALA A 109 -10.86 -1.35 3.79
N ALA A 110 -11.09 -1.43 5.11
CA ALA A 110 -12.41 -1.30 5.69
C ALA A 110 -12.97 0.12 5.51
N PRO A 111 -14.26 0.30 5.15
CA PRO A 111 -14.85 1.62 4.90
C PRO A 111 -14.76 2.58 6.09
N ASP A 112 -14.84 2.08 7.32
CA ASP A 112 -14.71 2.85 8.56
C ASP A 112 -13.29 3.34 8.83
N SER A 113 -12.30 2.74 8.16
CA SER A 113 -10.91 3.21 8.18
C SER A 113 -10.59 4.22 7.06
N GLU A 114 -11.56 4.58 6.22
CA GLU A 114 -11.33 5.46 5.08
C GLU A 114 -10.98 6.88 5.56
N VAL A 115 -9.84 7.38 5.08
CA VAL A 115 -9.51 8.81 5.14
C VAL A 115 -9.86 9.45 3.81
N THR A 116 -10.86 10.32 3.85
CA THR A 116 -11.44 10.97 2.67
C THR A 116 -10.51 12.04 2.09
N LEU A 117 -10.67 12.30 0.79
CA LEU A 117 -9.91 13.35 0.11
C LEU A 117 -10.18 14.74 0.69
N ASP A 118 -11.43 15.02 1.09
CA ASP A 118 -11.80 16.31 1.68
C ASP A 118 -11.17 16.52 3.06
N PHE A 119 -11.11 15.46 3.88
CA PHE A 119 -10.36 15.51 5.15
C PHE A 119 -8.89 15.86 4.91
N LEU A 120 -8.24 15.18 3.97
CA LEU A 120 -6.83 15.38 3.62
C LEU A 120 -6.55 16.77 3.07
N ARG A 121 -7.44 17.32 2.24
CA ARG A 121 -7.38 18.71 1.80
C ARG A 121 -7.54 19.69 2.97
N GLY A 122 -8.39 19.35 3.94
CA GLY A 122 -8.49 20.07 5.21
C GLY A 122 -7.18 20.08 5.98
N VAL A 123 -6.43 18.96 6.01
CA VAL A 123 -5.08 18.90 6.62
C VAL A 123 -4.11 19.83 5.89
N VAL A 124 -4.05 19.75 4.56
CA VAL A 124 -3.22 20.65 3.72
C VAL A 124 -3.53 22.13 4.00
N SER A 125 -4.80 22.50 4.17
CA SER A 125 -5.19 23.89 4.43
C SER A 125 -4.66 24.45 5.76
N ARG A 126 -4.25 23.58 6.69
CA ARG A 126 -3.63 23.98 7.97
C ARG A 126 -2.12 24.17 7.85
N CYS A 127 -1.49 23.73 6.76
CA CYS A 127 -0.07 23.99 6.51
C CYS A 127 0.14 25.48 6.23
N THR A 128 0.93 26.14 7.07
CA THR A 128 1.25 27.58 6.93
C THR A 128 2.10 27.89 5.69
N SER A 129 2.89 26.92 5.26
CA SER A 129 3.65 26.93 4.01
C SER A 129 3.77 25.49 3.48
N PRO A 130 3.80 25.27 2.16
CA PRO A 130 4.08 23.95 1.58
C PRO A 130 5.40 23.32 2.05
N THR A 131 6.36 24.13 2.49
CA THR A 131 7.68 23.67 2.96
C THR A 131 7.84 23.78 4.47
N ALA A 132 6.75 24.01 5.22
CA ALA A 132 6.81 24.17 6.67
C ALA A 132 7.31 22.88 7.38
N SER A 133 7.06 21.72 6.79
CA SER A 133 7.54 20.42 7.23
C SER A 133 7.56 19.44 6.06
N LEU A 134 8.31 18.34 6.19
CA LEU A 134 8.31 17.25 5.20
C LEU A 134 6.90 16.67 4.99
N HIS A 135 6.12 16.57 6.06
CA HIS A 135 4.72 16.13 6.02
C HIS A 135 3.88 17.07 5.14
N CYS A 136 3.95 18.39 5.40
CA CYS A 136 3.24 19.38 4.58
C CYS A 136 3.71 19.35 3.13
N GLU A 137 5.01 19.20 2.88
CA GLU A 137 5.58 19.12 1.53
C GLU A 137 5.05 17.91 0.76
N LEU A 138 5.03 16.73 1.39
CA LEU A 138 4.47 15.50 0.82
C LEU A 138 2.98 15.67 0.51
N LEU A 139 2.19 16.14 1.47
CA LEU A 139 0.75 16.32 1.28
C LEU A 139 0.45 17.33 0.17
N HIS A 140 1.15 18.47 0.13
CA HIS A 140 1.01 19.44 -0.96
C HIS A 140 1.41 18.84 -2.32
N THR A 141 2.51 18.09 -2.36
CA THR A 141 2.99 17.45 -3.59
C THR A 141 1.98 16.45 -4.12
N VAL A 142 1.46 15.55 -3.28
CA VAL A 142 0.54 14.50 -3.70
C VAL A 142 -0.85 15.08 -4.01
N LEU A 143 -1.42 15.87 -3.10
CA LEU A 143 -2.82 16.29 -3.16
C LEU A 143 -3.05 17.50 -4.07
N VAL A 144 -2.12 18.45 -4.11
CA VAL A 144 -2.27 19.70 -4.86
C VAL A 144 -1.54 19.61 -6.20
N ALA A 145 -0.23 19.40 -6.18
CA ALA A 145 0.57 19.37 -7.41
C ALA A 145 0.26 18.13 -8.26
N GLY A 146 0.17 16.96 -7.62
CA GLY A 146 -0.19 15.68 -8.23
C GLY A 146 -1.67 15.54 -8.60
N ARG A 147 -2.52 16.49 -8.16
CA ARG A 147 -3.97 16.52 -8.42
C ARG A 147 -4.66 15.21 -8.04
N ALA A 148 -4.35 14.67 -6.86
CA ALA A 148 -4.92 13.42 -6.38
C ALA A 148 -6.46 13.42 -6.48
N GLN A 149 -6.99 12.30 -6.94
CA GLN A 149 -8.42 12.04 -7.04
C GLN A 149 -8.79 10.86 -6.15
N ARG A 150 -10.06 10.81 -5.73
CA ARG A 150 -10.57 9.63 -5.05
C ARG A 150 -10.69 8.51 -6.08
N GLU A 151 -10.14 7.35 -5.74
CA GLU A 151 -10.37 6.11 -6.47
C GLU A 151 -10.84 5.03 -5.52
N ASP A 152 -11.76 4.19 -6.01
CA ASP A 152 -12.31 3.08 -5.26
C ASP A 152 -11.57 1.78 -5.59
N PHE A 153 -11.48 0.89 -4.61
CA PHE A 153 -11.02 -0.48 -4.87
C PHE A 153 -11.98 -1.18 -5.85
N PRO A 154 -11.46 -2.06 -6.72
CA PRO A 154 -12.29 -2.85 -7.62
C PRO A 154 -13.49 -3.51 -6.94
N ALA A 155 -14.63 -3.47 -7.64
CA ALA A 155 -15.89 -4.01 -7.14
C ALA A 155 -15.77 -5.49 -6.75
N GLY A 156 -16.44 -5.88 -5.67
CA GLY A 156 -16.45 -7.25 -5.17
C GLY A 156 -15.23 -7.65 -4.34
N MET A 157 -14.24 -6.76 -4.14
CA MET A 157 -13.16 -7.00 -3.19
C MET A 157 -13.71 -7.05 -1.75
N PRO A 158 -13.47 -8.14 -1.00
CA PRO A 158 -13.87 -8.26 0.39
C PRO A 158 -13.04 -7.32 1.28
N ILE A 159 -13.61 -6.92 2.41
CA ILE A 159 -12.92 -6.10 3.41
C ILE A 159 -11.84 -6.95 4.09
N GLY A 160 -10.65 -6.37 4.26
CA GLY A 160 -9.57 -6.90 5.08
C GLY A 160 -9.86 -6.78 6.58
N PHE A 161 -9.10 -7.52 7.40
CA PHE A 161 -9.23 -7.49 8.86
C PHE A 161 -8.62 -6.22 9.46
#